data_AF-A0AAE3T379-F1
#
_entry.id   AF-A0AAE3T379-F1
#
_cell.length_a   1.000
_cell.length_b   1.000
_cell.length_c   1.000
_cell.angle_alpha   90.00
_cell.angle_beta   90.00
_cell.angle_gamma   90.00
#
_symmetry.space_group_name_H-M   'P 1'
#
loop_
_entity.id
_entity.type
_entity.pdbx_description
1 polymer ?
#
loop_
_entity_poly.entity_id
_entity_poly.type
_entity_poly.pdbx_seq_one_letter_code
_entity_poly.pdbx_strand_id
1 'polypeptide(L)'
;MTEHRTQPLNRQSLLDELAFVSSKLMLAGIREAQVSFGWDCNLSIDDMWQARSVSVDGIQAFVRQAEQAGIVEVGRGDIFVESQGFCFTLCHECDAHVEGAADLVREMVERWGRLGYQPYEGKQQP
;
A
#
# COMPACT_ATOMS: atom_id res chain seq x y z
N MET A 1 -4.09 -13.21 -10.65
CA MET A 1 -3.29 -13.08 -9.42
C MET A 1 -4.26 -12.98 -8.26
N THR A 2 -3.91 -13.53 -7.10
CA THR A 2 -4.78 -13.47 -5.92
C THR A 2 -4.39 -12.25 -5.10
N GLU A 3 -5.35 -11.38 -4.84
CA GLU A 3 -5.20 -10.27 -3.93
C GLU A 3 -5.49 -10.73 -2.49
N HIS A 4 -4.68 -10.26 -1.54
CA HIS A 4 -4.87 -10.50 -0.12
C HIS A 4 -5.11 -9.17 0.59
N ARG A 5 -6.11 -9.14 1.48
CA ARG A 5 -6.52 -7.92 2.20
C ARG A 5 -6.59 -8.18 3.70
N THR A 6 -6.26 -7.18 4.50
CA THR A 6 -6.55 -7.18 5.94
C THR A 6 -7.98 -6.73 6.21
N GLN A 7 -8.50 -6.97 7.42
CA GLN A 7 -9.57 -6.12 7.97
C GLN A 7 -9.03 -4.70 8.24
N PRO A 8 -9.91 -3.71 8.52
CA PRO A 8 -9.49 -2.36 8.85
C PRO A 8 -8.43 -2.32 9.95
N LEU A 9 -7.37 -1.56 9.68
CA LEU A 9 -6.25 -1.30 10.55
C LEU A 9 -6.31 0.14 11.07
N ASN A 10 -5.65 0.39 12.20
CA ASN A 10 -5.43 1.77 12.63
C ASN A 10 -4.33 2.43 11.77
N ARG A 11 -4.29 3.76 11.77
CA ARG A 11 -3.33 4.55 11.00
C ARG A 11 -1.87 4.16 11.24
N GLN A 12 -1.49 3.86 12.48
CA GLN A 12 -0.10 3.50 12.78
C GLN A 12 0.28 2.16 12.13
N SER A 13 -0.60 1.16 12.19
CA SER A 13 -0.42 -0.11 11.50
C SER A 13 -0.28 0.07 9.98
N LEU A 14 -1.08 0.94 9.35
CA LEU A 14 -0.97 1.23 7.91
C LEU A 14 0.40 1.83 7.56
N LEU A 15 0.90 2.76 8.38
CA LEU A 15 2.23 3.35 8.20
C LEU A 15 3.35 2.33 8.43
N ASP A 16 3.20 1.44 9.40
CA ASP A 16 4.15 0.37 9.67
C ASP A 16 4.25 -0.61 8.48
N GLU A 17 3.13 -0.90 7.82
CA GLU A 17 3.11 -1.74 6.62
C GLU A 17 3.75 -1.02 5.41
N LEU A 18 3.50 0.28 5.23
CA LEU A 18 4.19 1.07 4.21
C LEU A 18 5.72 1.07 4.42
N ALA A 19 6.16 1.20 5.68
CA ALA A 19 7.56 1.13 6.05
C ALA A 19 8.17 -0.26 5.78
N PHE A 20 7.42 -1.32 6.11
CA PHE A 20 7.83 -2.70 5.86
C PHE A 20 7.99 -2.98 4.36
N VAL A 21 7.02 -2.59 3.53
CA VAL A 21 7.09 -2.73 2.07
C VAL A 21 8.31 -2.01 1.50
N SER A 22 8.53 -0.75 1.90
CA SER A 22 9.70 0.04 1.47
C SER A 22 11.02 -0.68 1.77
N SER A 23 11.14 -1.26 2.97
CA SER A 23 12.31 -2.03 3.40
C SER A 23 12.50 -3.30 2.55
N LYS A 24 11.41 -4.01 2.25
CA LYS A 24 11.46 -5.24 1.43
C LYS A 24 11.84 -4.98 -0.01
N LEU A 25 11.30 -3.93 -0.63
CA LEU A 25 11.69 -3.53 -1.98
C LEU A 25 13.19 -3.19 -2.02
N MET A 26 13.69 -2.44 -1.04
CA MET A 26 15.11 -2.12 -0.93
C MET A 26 15.99 -3.36 -0.78
N LEU A 27 15.60 -4.33 0.05
CA LEU A 27 16.32 -5.60 0.23
C LEU A 27 16.31 -6.46 -1.05
N ALA A 28 15.27 -6.37 -1.86
CA ALA A 28 15.19 -7.00 -3.18
C ALA A 28 16.01 -6.27 -4.25
N GLY A 29 16.73 -5.20 -3.90
CA GLY A 29 17.57 -4.42 -4.82
C GLY A 29 16.80 -3.42 -5.69
N ILE A 30 15.49 -3.25 -5.45
CA ILE A 30 14.64 -2.28 -6.13
C ILE A 30 14.99 -0.89 -5.57
N ARG A 31 15.21 0.08 -6.47
CA ARG A 31 15.62 1.45 -6.10
C ARG A 31 14.49 2.46 -6.17
N GLU A 32 13.55 2.23 -7.08
CA GLU A 32 12.40 3.10 -7.30
C GLU A 32 11.11 2.27 -7.37
N ALA A 33 10.02 2.86 -6.90
CA ALA A 33 8.67 2.34 -7.03
C ALA A 33 7.77 3.44 -7.59
N GLN A 34 6.65 3.05 -8.19
CA GLN A 34 5.61 3.99 -8.59
C GLN A 34 4.66 4.19 -7.41
N VAL A 35 4.40 5.45 -7.05
CA VAL A 35 3.41 5.82 -6.04
C VAL A 35 2.31 6.65 -6.69
N SER A 36 1.06 6.29 -6.46
CA SER A 36 -0.11 7.01 -6.96
C SER A 36 -1.18 7.13 -5.88
N PHE A 37 -2.13 8.05 -6.08
CA PHE A 37 -3.26 8.30 -5.18
C PHE A 37 -4.58 8.09 -5.93
N GLY A 38 -5.55 7.42 -5.30
CA GLY A 38 -6.82 7.04 -5.94
C GLY A 38 -8.04 7.60 -5.22
N TRP A 39 -9.01 6.74 -4.91
CA TRP A 39 -10.27 7.17 -4.32
C TRP A 39 -10.08 7.92 -3.01
N ASP A 40 -11.01 8.83 -2.73
CA ASP A 40 -11.06 9.69 -1.54
C ASP A 40 -9.78 10.54 -1.28
N CYS A 41 -8.95 10.72 -2.30
CA CYS A 41 -7.92 11.77 -2.31
C CYS A 41 -8.47 13.10 -2.86
N ASN A 42 -7.82 14.20 -2.52
CA ASN A 42 -8.15 15.56 -2.95
C ASN A 42 -7.42 15.92 -4.26
N LEU A 43 -7.65 15.11 -5.29
CA LEU A 43 -7.17 15.33 -6.66
C LEU A 43 -8.36 15.38 -7.62
N SER A 44 -8.14 15.99 -8.78
CA SER A 44 -9.10 15.84 -9.89
C SER A 44 -9.07 14.39 -10.39
N ILE A 45 -10.17 13.93 -11.01
CA ILE A 45 -10.23 12.57 -11.59
C ILE A 45 -9.08 12.35 -12.60
N ASP A 46 -8.69 13.39 -13.35
CA ASP A 46 -7.61 13.30 -14.33
C ASP A 46 -6.21 13.16 -13.68
N ASP A 47 -6.08 13.64 -12.44
CA ASP A 47 -4.84 13.57 -11.65
C ASP A 47 -4.76 12.33 -10.75
N MET A 48 -5.88 11.64 -10.50
CA MET A 48 -5.91 10.37 -9.77
C MET A 48 -5.20 9.27 -10.58
N TRP A 49 -4.59 8.31 -9.88
CA TRP A 49 -3.80 7.20 -10.44
C TRP A 49 -2.61 7.63 -11.32
N GLN A 50 -2.25 8.91 -11.31
CA GLN A 50 -1.02 9.38 -11.95
C GLN A 50 0.20 8.96 -11.13
N ALA A 51 0.82 7.86 -11.55
CA ALA A 51 2.02 7.30 -10.94
C ALA A 51 3.19 8.29 -10.98
N ARG A 52 3.87 8.43 -9.84
CA ARG A 52 5.16 9.13 -9.73
C ARG A 52 6.24 8.14 -9.33
N SER A 53 7.39 8.21 -10.01
CA SER A 53 8.57 7.45 -9.59
C SER A 53 9.14 8.07 -8.31
N VAL A 54 9.25 7.26 -7.27
CA VAL A 54 9.77 7.65 -5.95
C VAL A 54 10.84 6.65 -5.55
N SER A 55 11.93 7.13 -4.95
CA SER A 55 12.93 6.23 -4.37
C SER A 55 12.31 5.39 -3.25
N VAL A 56 12.64 4.10 -3.17
CA VAL A 56 12.01 3.19 -2.19
C VAL A 56 12.21 3.63 -0.74
N ASP A 57 13.35 4.26 -0.43
CA ASP A 57 13.64 4.87 0.87
C ASP A 57 12.90 6.19 1.12
N GLY A 58 12.40 6.83 0.05
CA GLY A 58 11.65 8.07 0.07
C GLY A 58 10.13 7.91 0.12
N ILE A 59 9.58 6.69 -0.04
CA ILE A 59 8.12 6.46 -0.12
C ILE A 59 7.38 7.04 1.08
N GLN A 60 7.83 6.77 2.31
CA GLN A 60 7.17 7.29 3.51
C GLN A 60 7.22 8.82 3.59
N ALA A 61 8.32 9.43 3.16
CA ALA A 61 8.46 10.88 3.14
C ALA A 61 7.53 11.50 2.08
N PHE A 62 7.43 10.87 0.91
CA PHE A 62 6.53 11.29 -0.16
C PHE A 62 5.06 11.25 0.26
N VAL A 63 4.61 10.14 0.87
CA VAL A 63 3.23 10.03 1.40
C VAL A 63 2.96 11.06 2.49
N ARG A 64 3.91 11.26 3.41
CA ARG A 64 3.77 12.29 4.46
C ARG A 64 3.67 13.70 3.88
N GLN A 65 4.46 14.02 2.85
CA GLN A 65 4.38 15.32 2.18
C GLN A 65 3.03 15.50 1.48
N ALA A 66 2.49 14.46 0.86
CA ALA A 66 1.16 14.48 0.26
C ALA A 66 0.05 14.68 1.32
N GLU A 67 0.14 14.01 2.48
CA GLU A 67 -0.77 14.26 3.61
C GLU A 67 -0.69 15.71 4.10
N GLN A 68 0.52 16.25 4.28
CA GLN A 68 0.71 17.64 4.71
C GLN A 68 0.19 18.67 3.70
N ALA A 69 0.26 18.34 2.40
CA ALA A 69 -0.31 19.15 1.33
C ALA A 69 -1.84 19.00 1.21
N GLY A 70 -2.47 18.14 2.02
CA GLY A 70 -3.90 17.88 1.95
C GLY A 70 -4.34 17.13 0.69
N ILE A 71 -3.43 16.36 0.08
CA ILE A 71 -3.70 15.56 -1.14
C ILE A 71 -4.37 14.25 -0.76
N VAL A 72 -3.92 13.59 0.31
CA VAL A 72 -4.43 12.28 0.75
C VAL A 72 -4.44 12.22 2.27
N GLU A 73 -5.21 11.32 2.86
CA GLU A 73 -5.15 11.01 4.30
C GLU A 73 -4.98 9.49 4.45
N VAL A 74 -3.95 9.04 5.17
CA VAL A 74 -3.66 7.59 5.31
C VAL A 74 -4.83 6.88 6.00
N GLY A 75 -5.37 5.86 5.32
CA GLY A 75 -6.55 5.09 5.74
C GLY A 75 -7.88 5.71 5.33
N ARG A 76 -7.87 6.87 4.67
CA ARG A 76 -9.08 7.53 4.16
C ARG A 76 -9.03 7.87 2.68
N GLY A 77 -7.87 7.81 2.05
CA GLY A 77 -7.72 7.82 0.60
C GLY A 77 -6.79 6.70 0.15
N ASP A 78 -6.95 6.26 -1.09
CA ASP A 78 -6.15 5.19 -1.66
C ASP A 78 -4.71 5.67 -1.92
N ILE A 79 -3.75 4.86 -1.49
CA ILE A 79 -2.32 5.04 -1.78
C ILE A 79 -1.80 3.72 -2.35
N PHE A 80 -1.29 3.76 -3.58
CA PHE A 80 -0.72 2.60 -4.26
C PHE A 80 0.80 2.69 -4.27
N VAL A 81 1.47 1.57 -4.04
CA VAL A 81 2.91 1.39 -4.22
C VAL A 81 3.13 0.20 -5.14
N GLU A 82 3.62 0.47 -6.34
CA GLU A 82 3.79 -0.52 -7.40
C GLU A 82 5.27 -0.69 -7.77
N SER A 83 5.71 -1.93 -7.92
CA SER A 83 7.04 -2.27 -8.43
C SER A 83 7.06 -3.66 -9.06
N GLN A 84 7.54 -3.77 -10.30
CA GLN A 84 7.86 -5.04 -11.00
C GLN A 84 6.96 -6.23 -10.64
N GLY A 85 5.65 -6.10 -10.92
CA GLY A 85 4.69 -7.17 -10.69
C GLY A 85 4.29 -7.38 -9.24
N PHE A 86 4.52 -6.41 -8.36
CA PHE A 86 4.00 -6.29 -7.00
C PHE A 86 3.21 -4.99 -6.86
N CYS A 87 2.07 -5.08 -6.19
CA CYS A 87 1.24 -3.94 -5.82
C CYS A 87 0.88 -4.03 -4.33
N PHE A 88 1.07 -2.92 -3.63
CA PHE A 88 0.63 -2.72 -2.26
C PHE A 88 -0.31 -1.51 -2.21
N THR A 89 -1.46 -1.68 -1.58
CA THR A 89 -2.48 -0.64 -1.46
C THR A 89 -2.74 -0.35 0.01
N LEU A 90 -2.69 0.92 0.40
CA LEU A 90 -3.40 1.42 1.59
C LEU A 90 -4.74 1.95 1.09
N CYS A 91 -5.83 1.30 1.47
CA CYS A 91 -7.16 1.59 0.93
C CYS A 91 -7.88 2.66 1.77
N HIS A 92 -8.81 3.37 1.14
CA HIS A 92 -9.76 4.29 1.79
C HIS A 92 -10.69 3.59 2.81
N GLU A 93 -10.80 2.25 2.79
CA GLU A 93 -11.53 1.44 3.77
C GLU A 93 -10.71 1.11 5.03
N CYS A 94 -9.57 1.79 5.22
CA CYS A 94 -8.61 1.57 6.32
C CYS A 94 -7.92 0.20 6.30
N ASP A 95 -8.00 -0.60 5.24
CA ASP A 95 -7.30 -1.88 5.12
C ASP A 95 -6.08 -1.81 4.19
N ALA A 96 -5.24 -2.84 4.25
CA ALA A 96 -4.05 -2.98 3.41
C ALA A 96 -4.24 -4.15 2.45
N HIS A 97 -3.91 -3.94 1.17
CA HIS A 97 -3.97 -4.97 0.13
C HIS A 97 -2.57 -5.29 -0.38
N VAL A 98 -2.38 -6.54 -0.78
CA VAL A 98 -1.16 -6.97 -1.45
C VAL A 98 -1.50 -7.96 -2.55
N GLU A 99 -0.91 -7.76 -3.72
CA GLU A 99 -1.01 -8.67 -4.86
C GLU A 99 0.28 -8.69 -5.68
N GLY A 100 0.42 -9.72 -6.51
CA GLY A 100 1.55 -9.85 -7.44
C GLY A 100 2.60 -10.88 -7.03
N ALA A 101 3.88 -10.49 -7.03
CA ALA A 101 5.03 -11.38 -6.89
C ALA A 101 4.94 -12.29 -5.65
N ALA A 102 4.95 -13.60 -5.90
CA ALA A 102 4.57 -14.61 -4.91
C ALA A 102 5.39 -14.56 -3.61
N ASP A 103 6.69 -14.27 -3.67
CA ASP A 103 7.54 -14.28 -2.47
C ASP A 103 7.24 -13.10 -1.53
N LEU A 104 7.15 -11.87 -2.07
CA LEU A 104 6.87 -10.69 -1.25
C LEU A 104 5.42 -10.69 -0.72
N VAL A 105 4.46 -11.12 -1.56
CA VAL A 105 3.07 -11.33 -1.14
C VAL A 105 3.00 -12.34 0.03
N ARG A 106 3.69 -13.48 -0.09
CA ARG A 106 3.74 -14.48 0.99
C ARG A 106 4.32 -13.90 2.27
N GLU A 107 5.43 -13.18 2.19
CA GLU A 107 6.07 -12.57 3.35
C GLU A 107 5.16 -11.55 4.06
N MET A 108 4.40 -10.76 3.31
CA MET A 108 3.40 -9.82 3.84
C MET A 108 2.30 -10.57 4.60
N VAL A 109 1.70 -11.59 3.98
CA VAL A 109 0.62 -12.38 4.59
C VAL A 109 1.09 -13.12 5.84
N GLU A 110 2.28 -13.71 5.82
CA GLU A 110 2.89 -14.35 6.99
C GLU A 110 3.19 -13.34 8.12
N ARG A 111 3.61 -12.13 7.76
CA ARG A 111 3.78 -11.04 8.73
C ARG A 111 2.43 -10.64 9.36
N TRP A 112 1.39 -10.43 8.55
CA TRP A 112 0.06 -10.08 9.04
C TRP A 112 -0.47 -11.10 10.05
N GLY A 113 -0.30 -12.40 9.77
CA GLY A 113 -0.64 -13.46 10.72
C GLY A 113 0.13 -13.36 12.05
N ARG A 114 1.43 -13.04 12.02
CA ARG A 114 2.24 -12.83 13.24
C ARG A 114 1.84 -11.58 14.04
N LEU A 115 1.34 -10.55 13.36
CA LEU A 115 0.84 -9.32 13.98
C LEU A 115 -0.61 -9.44 14.47
N GLY A 116 -1.29 -10.54 14.16
CA GLY A 116 -2.69 -10.77 14.52
C GLY A 116 -3.69 -10.00 13.64
N TYR A 117 -3.25 -9.47 12.49
CA TYR A 117 -4.15 -8.84 11.53
C TYR A 117 -5.08 -9.90 10.95
N GLN A 118 -6.38 -9.63 11.02
CA GLN A 118 -7.38 -10.55 10.49
C GLN A 118 -7.43 -10.39 8.96
N PRO A 119 -7.45 -11.49 8.19
CA PRO A 119 -7.70 -11.41 6.76
C PRO A 119 -9.14 -10.94 6.52
N TYR A 120 -9.36 -10.23 5.41
CA TYR A 120 -10.72 -9.95 4.96
C TYR A 120 -11.34 -11.23 4.40
N GLU A 121 -12.37 -11.74 5.07
CA GLU A 121 -13.19 -12.85 4.57
C GLU A 121 -14.25 -12.32 3.59
N GLY A 122 -13.82 -11.88 2.41
CA GLY A 122 -14.73 -11.69 1.30
C GLY A 122 -15.26 -13.07 0.90
N LYS A 123 -16.59 -13.28 0.91
CA LYS A 123 -17.18 -14.49 0.33
C LYS A 123 -16.56 -14.68 -1.05
N GLN A 124 -15.80 -15.76 -1.25
CA GLN A 124 -15.47 -16.22 -2.59
C GLN A 124 -16.81 -16.39 -3.31
N GLN A 125 -17.11 -15.51 -4.26
CA GLN A 125 -18.23 -15.78 -5.15
C GLN A 125 -17.89 -17.06 -5.90
N PRO A 126 -18.79 -18.05 -5.91
CA PRO A 126 -18.59 -19.31 -6.62
C PRO A 126 -18.46 -19.09 -8.14
#